data_AF-A0AAW0KF60-F1
#
_entry.id   AF-A0AAW0KF60-F1
#
_cell.length_a   1.000
_cell.length_b   1.000
_cell.length_c   1.000
_cell.angle_alpha   90.00
_cell.angle_beta   90.00
_cell.angle_gamma   90.00
#
_symmetry.space_group_name_H-M   'P 1'
#
loop_
_entity.id
_entity.type
_entity.pdbx_description
1 polymer ?
#
loop_
_entity_poly.entity_id
_entity_poly.type
_entity_poly.pdbx_seq_one_letter_code
_entity_poly.pdbx_strand_id
1 'polypeptide(L)'
;MRTDGSTTRKSYWTMIRELVKTELDARIWIDKPIELLIVNPNRFTKIGNQVGYRLVLGSATYYSTSTRMITCKCVAHFRITMSDRWANGLYVDQSHGDDTLFTWTNRNRDIEDRDIVDADFELNGGFELRPSNFFESNPILNTRPLKPVDLPTCNATTP
;
A
#
# COMPACT_ATOMS: atom_id res chain seq x y z
N MET A 1 20.81 -3.80 13.93
CA MET A 1 21.60 -4.90 14.51
C MET A 1 22.81 -4.35 15.23
N ARG A 2 23.18 -4.96 16.36
CA ARG A 2 24.43 -4.65 17.07
C ARG A 2 25.56 -5.39 16.37
N THR A 3 26.69 -4.74 16.15
CA THR A 3 27.83 -5.35 15.44
C THR A 3 28.49 -6.42 16.29
N ASP A 4 29.02 -7.46 15.63
CA ASP A 4 29.77 -8.58 16.22
C ASP A 4 31.20 -8.21 16.67
N GLY A 5 31.58 -6.92 16.55
CA GLY A 5 32.92 -6.43 16.87
C GLY A 5 33.89 -6.44 15.69
N SER A 6 33.47 -6.91 14.51
CA SER A 6 34.27 -6.87 13.28
C SER A 6 34.50 -5.47 12.73
N THR A 7 33.73 -4.47 13.20
CA THR A 7 33.82 -3.09 12.74
C THR A 7 33.84 -2.12 13.93
N THR A 8 34.47 -0.96 13.78
CA THR A 8 34.43 0.14 14.76
C THR A 8 33.03 0.77 14.89
N ARG A 9 32.16 0.56 13.89
CA ARG A 9 30.77 1.02 13.91
C ARG A 9 29.97 0.21 14.93
N LYS A 10 29.12 0.88 15.73
CA LYS A 10 28.36 0.24 16.81
C LYS A 10 27.05 -0.41 16.35
N SER A 11 26.44 0.11 15.28
CA SER A 11 25.19 -0.41 14.74
C SER A 11 24.97 0.01 13.28
N TYR A 12 24.12 -0.77 12.60
CA TYR A 12 23.53 -0.44 11.31
C TYR A 12 22.13 -1.08 11.23
N TRP A 13 21.32 -0.62 10.28
CA TRP A 13 20.07 -1.26 9.91
C TRP A 13 20.21 -1.89 8.52
N THR A 14 19.43 -2.93 8.28
CA THR A 14 19.35 -3.60 6.99
C THR A 14 17.89 -3.95 6.73
N MET A 15 17.54 -4.14 5.46
CA MET A 15 16.21 -4.61 5.06
C MET A 15 16.21 -6.13 4.98
N ILE A 16 15.15 -6.74 5.50
CA ILE A 16 14.85 -8.15 5.30
C ILE A 16 13.60 -8.19 4.43
N ARG A 17 13.66 -8.94 3.33
CA ARG A 17 12.54 -9.11 2.42
C ARG A 17 11.88 -10.44 2.71
N GLU A 18 10.58 -10.40 2.95
CA GLU A 18 9.75 -11.57 3.19
C GLU A 18 8.66 -11.61 2.12
N LEU A 19 8.48 -12.78 1.51
CA LEU A 19 7.45 -12.98 0.50
C LEU A 19 6.19 -13.49 1.18
N VAL A 20 5.08 -12.78 0.92
CA VAL A 20 3.76 -13.17 1.40
C VAL A 20 3.15 -14.18 0.42
N LYS A 21 2.80 -15.36 0.92
CA LYS A 21 2.32 -16.47 0.07
C LYS A 21 0.82 -16.68 0.12
N THR A 22 0.20 -16.39 1.26
CA THR A 22 -1.23 -16.66 1.46
C THR A 22 -1.99 -15.43 1.94
N GLU A 23 -3.33 -15.46 1.83
CA GLU A 23 -4.19 -14.36 2.29
C GLU A 23 -4.09 -14.10 3.79
N LEU A 24 -3.83 -15.12 4.62
CA LEU A 24 -3.64 -14.90 6.05
C LEU A 24 -2.28 -14.27 6.35
N ASP A 25 -1.22 -14.67 5.64
CA ASP A 25 0.11 -14.04 5.77
C ASP A 25 0.06 -12.56 5.36
N ALA A 26 -0.85 -12.22 4.44
CA ALA A 26 -1.05 -10.86 3.95
C ALA A 26 -1.78 -9.95 4.95
N ARG A 27 -2.27 -10.46 6.08
CA ARG A 27 -2.86 -9.66 7.15
C ARG A 27 -1.75 -9.11 8.05
N ILE A 28 -1.24 -7.95 7.67
CA ILE A 28 -0.04 -7.40 8.30
C ILE A 28 -0.41 -6.37 9.36
N TRP A 29 0.09 -6.56 10.58
CA TRP A 29 0.02 -5.59 11.66
C TRP A 29 1.22 -4.65 11.59
N ILE A 30 0.94 -3.35 11.48
CA ILE A 30 1.99 -2.33 11.34
C ILE A 30 2.45 -1.87 12.73
N ASP A 31 3.29 -2.68 13.38
CA ASP A 31 3.90 -2.38 14.68
C ASP A 31 5.36 -1.86 14.57
N LYS A 32 6.04 -2.24 13.49
CA LYS A 32 7.45 -1.97 13.20
C LYS A 32 7.60 -1.23 11.88
N PRO A 33 8.75 -0.57 11.64
CA PRO A 33 9.04 0.02 10.35
C PRO A 33 9.06 -1.07 9.28
N ILE A 34 8.07 -1.06 8.40
CA ILE A 34 7.88 -2.00 7.30
C ILE A 34 7.61 -1.23 6.01
N GLU A 35 8.15 -1.73 4.90
CA GLU A 35 7.76 -1.30 3.56
C GLU A 35 6.91 -2.40 2.93
N LEU A 36 5.69 -2.04 2.52
CA LEU A 36 4.79 -2.94 1.81
C LEU A 36 5.02 -2.74 0.31
N LEU A 37 5.41 -3.81 -0.37
CA LEU A 37 5.81 -3.78 -1.77
C LEU A 37 4.99 -4.78 -2.58
N ILE A 38 4.30 -4.28 -3.61
CA ILE A 38 3.59 -5.08 -4.60
C ILE A 38 4.50 -5.17 -5.83
N VAL A 39 4.98 -6.37 -6.14
CA VAL A 39 5.90 -6.63 -7.24
C VAL A 39 5.30 -7.54 -8.29
N ASN A 40 5.73 -7.36 -9.53
CA ASN A 40 5.55 -8.37 -10.55
C ASN A 40 6.82 -9.26 -10.58
N PRO A 41 6.74 -10.53 -10.12
CA PRO A 41 7.92 -11.39 -10.04
C PRO A 41 8.47 -11.79 -11.41
N ASN A 42 7.68 -11.65 -12.47
CA ASN A 42 8.05 -12.02 -13.84
C ASN A 42 8.69 -10.86 -14.63
N ARG A 43 8.86 -9.69 -14.02
CA ARG A 43 9.37 -8.48 -14.67
C ARG A 43 10.49 -7.87 -13.84
N PHE A 44 11.62 -7.64 -14.52
CA PHE A 44 12.83 -7.08 -13.91
C PHE A 44 13.35 -5.90 -14.71
N THR A 45 13.98 -4.96 -14.02
CA THR A 45 14.79 -3.92 -14.67
C THR A 45 16.06 -4.52 -15.27
N LYS A 46 16.77 -3.77 -16.11
CA LYS A 46 18.05 -4.20 -16.69
C LYS A 46 19.11 -4.55 -15.65
N ILE A 47 19.01 -3.97 -14.45
CA ILE A 47 19.94 -4.19 -13.33
C ILE A 47 19.50 -5.40 -12.47
N GLY A 48 18.33 -5.99 -12.74
CA GLY A 48 17.85 -7.20 -12.07
C GLY A 48 16.94 -6.95 -10.86
N ASN A 49 16.40 -5.74 -10.69
CA ASN A 49 15.42 -5.47 -9.63
C ASN A 49 14.01 -5.85 -10.11
N GLN A 50 13.22 -6.48 -9.26
CA GLN A 50 11.79 -6.70 -9.53
C GLN A 50 11.06 -5.36 -9.62
N VAL A 51 10.23 -5.21 -10.65
CA VAL A 51 9.43 -4.00 -10.85
C VAL A 51 8.19 -4.03 -9.94
N GLY A 52 7.87 -2.90 -9.33
CA GLY A 52 6.71 -2.85 -8.44
C GLY A 52 6.34 -1.45 -7.96
N TYR A 53 5.39 -1.42 -7.05
CA TYR A 53 4.96 -0.23 -6.33
C TYR A 53 5.02 -0.51 -4.83
N ARG A 54 5.41 0.50 -4.05
CA ARG A 54 5.33 0.45 -2.60
C ARG A 54 4.15 1.27 -2.11
N LEU A 55 3.48 0.75 -1.09
CA LEU A 55 2.41 1.45 -0.39
C LEU A 55 3.01 2.33 0.69
N VAL A 56 2.77 3.64 0.58
CA VAL A 56 3.16 4.65 1.57
C VAL A 56 1.91 5.13 2.27
N LEU A 57 1.76 4.71 3.52
CA LEU A 57 0.62 5.08 4.34
C LEU A 57 0.81 6.49 4.91
N GLY A 58 -0.24 7.29 4.89
CA GLY A 58 -0.28 8.57 5.59
C GLY A 58 -0.26 8.39 7.12
N SER A 59 -0.21 9.51 7.86
CA SER A 59 -0.32 9.50 9.32
C SER A 59 -1.73 9.07 9.74
N ALA A 60 -1.93 7.76 9.87
CA ALA A 60 -3.22 7.19 10.27
C ALA A 60 -3.56 7.58 11.71
N THR A 61 -4.60 8.41 11.87
CA THR A 61 -5.21 8.71 13.18
C THR A 61 -6.24 7.64 13.51
N TYR A 62 -6.10 7.05 14.70
CA TYR A 62 -7.00 6.01 15.17
C TYR A 62 -8.32 6.64 15.63
N TYR A 63 -9.44 6.31 14.99
CA TYR A 63 -10.77 6.55 15.54
C TYR A 63 -11.45 5.20 15.72
N SER A 64 -11.58 4.76 16.97
CA SER A 64 -12.41 3.63 17.35
C SER A 64 -13.70 4.17 17.95
N THR A 65 -14.83 3.93 17.28
CA THR A 65 -16.17 4.17 17.84
C THR A 65 -17.08 2.94 17.80
N SER A 66 -16.58 1.76 17.43
CA SER A 66 -17.39 0.53 17.55
C SER A 66 -16.59 -0.63 18.13
N THR A 67 -17.18 -1.27 19.14
CA THR A 67 -16.69 -2.46 19.85
C THR A 67 -16.81 -3.75 19.02
N ARG A 68 -17.10 -3.66 17.72
CA ARG A 68 -17.39 -4.80 16.84
C ARG A 68 -16.43 -4.96 15.67
N MET A 69 -15.54 -4.00 15.43
CA MET A 69 -14.48 -4.12 14.44
C MET A 69 -13.14 -4.17 15.17
N ILE A 70 -12.40 -5.26 14.97
CA ILE A 70 -11.05 -5.43 15.48
C ILE A 70 -10.22 -4.29 14.91
N THR A 71 -9.92 -3.32 15.75
CA THR A 71 -9.17 -2.15 15.36
C THR A 71 -7.73 -2.54 15.06
N CYS A 72 -7.40 -2.56 13.78
CA CYS A 72 -6.09 -2.91 13.28
C CYS A 72 -5.67 -1.90 12.21
N LYS A 73 -4.43 -1.40 12.28
CA LYS A 73 -3.72 -0.92 11.08
C LYS A 73 -3.35 -2.16 10.27
N CYS A 74 -4.34 -2.71 9.55
CA CYS A 74 -4.21 -3.94 8.78
C CYS A 74 -4.26 -3.58 7.31
N VAL A 75 -3.14 -3.74 6.62
CA VAL A 75 -3.18 -3.85 5.16
C VAL A 75 -3.40 -5.32 4.86
N ALA A 76 -4.36 -5.63 3.99
CA ALA A 76 -4.68 -6.99 3.59
C ALA A 76 -4.66 -7.09 2.07
N HIS A 77 -3.74 -7.92 1.56
CA HIS A 77 -3.76 -8.31 0.15
C HIS A 77 -4.52 -9.61 0.00
N PHE A 78 -5.43 -9.69 -0.97
CA PHE A 78 -6.23 -10.89 -1.19
C PHE A 78 -6.59 -11.06 -2.66
N ARG A 79 -7.11 -12.22 -3.02
CA ARG A 79 -7.49 -12.50 -4.40
C ARG A 79 -8.89 -11.98 -4.71
N ILE A 80 -9.06 -11.42 -5.91
CA ILE A 80 -10.40 -11.14 -6.44
C ILE A 80 -11.05 -12.44 -6.91
N THR A 81 -12.28 -12.66 -6.48
CA THR A 81 -13.26 -13.44 -7.26
C THR A 81 -14.40 -12.51 -7.65
N MET A 82 -15.16 -12.84 -8.71
CA MET A 82 -16.26 -11.98 -9.18
C MET A 82 -17.35 -11.69 -8.12
N SER A 83 -17.45 -12.55 -7.10
CA SER A 83 -18.32 -12.40 -5.93
C SER A 83 -17.80 -11.41 -4.88
N ASP A 84 -16.48 -11.25 -4.78
CA ASP A 84 -15.80 -10.62 -3.64
C ASP A 84 -15.54 -9.13 -3.95
N ARG A 85 -16.61 -8.32 -4.04
CA ARG A 85 -16.52 -6.91 -4.50
C ARG A 85 -16.59 -5.86 -3.39
N TRP A 86 -17.42 -6.10 -2.38
CA TRP A 86 -17.74 -5.12 -1.35
C TRP A 86 -17.12 -5.57 -0.02
N ALA A 87 -16.14 -4.84 0.50
CA ALA A 87 -15.36 -5.27 1.67
C ALA A 87 -16.22 -5.56 2.92
N ASN A 88 -17.35 -4.87 3.05
CA ASN A 88 -18.32 -5.05 4.14
C ASN A 88 -19.54 -5.92 3.74
N GLY A 89 -19.47 -6.61 2.60
CA GLY A 89 -20.55 -7.43 2.07
C GLY A 89 -21.52 -6.67 1.17
N LEU A 90 -22.36 -7.43 0.46
CA LEU A 90 -23.35 -6.86 -0.46
C LEU A 90 -24.47 -6.09 0.28
N TYR A 91 -24.89 -6.59 1.44
CA TYR A 91 -25.94 -6.00 2.27
C TYR A 91 -25.35 -5.60 3.62
N VAL A 92 -25.14 -4.30 3.81
CA VAL A 92 -24.44 -3.76 4.98
C VAL A 92 -25.40 -3.35 6.10
N ASP A 93 -26.61 -2.88 5.72
CA ASP A 93 -27.61 -2.44 6.69
C ASP A 93 -28.07 -3.60 7.58
N GLN A 94 -27.98 -3.41 8.89
CA GLN A 94 -28.24 -4.43 9.92
C GLN A 94 -27.49 -5.76 9.73
N SER A 95 -26.35 -5.72 9.00
CA SER A 95 -25.57 -6.93 8.73
C SER A 95 -24.98 -7.54 10.02
N HIS A 96 -24.88 -8.86 10.03
CA HIS A 96 -24.26 -9.60 11.13
C HIS A 96 -22.73 -9.70 11.01
N GLY A 97 -22.16 -9.31 9.86
CA GLY A 97 -20.72 -9.36 9.59
C GLY A 97 -20.23 -10.68 8.97
N ASP A 98 -21.15 -11.56 8.56
CA ASP A 98 -20.84 -12.91 8.06
C ASP A 98 -20.28 -12.93 6.63
N ASP A 99 -20.51 -11.87 5.85
CA ASP A 99 -20.06 -11.72 4.45
C ASP A 99 -19.14 -10.50 4.34
N THR A 100 -17.94 -10.59 4.89
CA THR A 100 -16.95 -9.49 4.90
C THR A 100 -15.61 -9.94 4.37
N LEU A 101 -14.76 -9.00 3.95
CA LEU A 101 -13.39 -9.27 3.52
C LEU A 101 -12.59 -10.06 4.56
N PHE A 102 -12.83 -9.79 5.85
CA PHE A 102 -12.22 -10.56 6.93
C PHE A 102 -12.64 -12.03 6.91
N THR A 103 -13.93 -12.33 6.66
CA THR A 103 -14.39 -13.71 6.51
C THR A 103 -13.87 -14.36 5.22
N TRP A 104 -13.78 -13.63 4.11
CA TRP A 104 -13.32 -14.16 2.82
C TRP A 104 -11.85 -14.59 2.86
N THR A 105 -11.01 -13.80 3.52
CA THR A 105 -9.57 -14.10 3.66
C THR A 105 -9.29 -15.31 4.55
N ASN A 106 -10.27 -15.82 5.32
CA ASN A 106 -10.14 -17.09 6.04
C ASN A 106 -10.07 -18.31 5.10
N ARG A 107 -10.40 -18.15 3.81
CA ARG A 107 -10.17 -19.18 2.78
C ARG A 107 -8.67 -19.45 2.56
N ASN A 108 -7.80 -18.54 3.00
CA ASN A 108 -6.36 -18.64 2.97
C ASN A 108 -5.78 -19.06 1.61
N ARG A 109 -6.26 -18.40 0.54
CA ARG A 109 -5.87 -18.74 -0.83
C ARG A 109 -4.39 -18.39 -1.08
N ASP A 110 -3.77 -19.09 -2.01
CA ASP A 110 -2.43 -18.79 -2.54
C ASP A 110 -2.44 -17.49 -3.34
N ILE A 111 -1.58 -16.53 -2.98
CA ILE A 111 -1.46 -15.20 -3.60
C ILE A 111 -0.11 -14.96 -4.29
N GLU A 112 0.81 -15.92 -4.24
CA GLU A 112 2.13 -15.82 -4.89
C GLU A 112 2.01 -15.88 -6.43
N ASP A 113 2.53 -14.86 -7.13
CA ASP A 113 2.47 -14.72 -8.60
C ASP A 113 1.04 -14.85 -9.17
N ARG A 114 0.07 -14.29 -8.44
CA ARG A 114 -1.34 -14.25 -8.85
C ARG A 114 -1.81 -12.83 -9.10
N ASP A 115 -2.98 -12.74 -9.73
CA ASP A 115 -3.77 -11.51 -9.72
C ASP A 115 -4.31 -11.26 -8.31
N ILE A 116 -3.96 -10.10 -7.75
CA ILE A 116 -4.23 -9.71 -6.37
C ILE A 116 -4.79 -8.30 -6.31
N VAL A 117 -5.57 -8.03 -5.27
CA VAL A 117 -6.01 -6.68 -4.92
C VAL A 117 -5.56 -6.32 -3.52
N ASP A 118 -5.14 -5.07 -3.41
CA ASP A 118 -4.93 -4.39 -2.14
C ASP A 118 -6.27 -3.81 -1.68
N ALA A 119 -6.81 -4.30 -0.57
CA ALA A 119 -7.94 -3.68 0.09
C ALA A 119 -7.49 -3.07 1.41
N ASP A 120 -7.87 -1.81 1.54
CA ASP A 120 -7.47 -1.00 2.65
C ASP A 120 -8.55 -0.99 3.73
N PHE A 121 -8.18 -1.42 4.94
CA PHE A 121 -9.04 -1.35 6.12
C PHE A 121 -8.76 -0.05 6.85
N GLU A 122 -9.71 0.88 6.78
CA GLU A 122 -9.83 2.04 7.69
C GLU A 122 -8.54 2.87 7.88
N LEU A 123 -7.85 3.24 6.80
CA LEU A 123 -6.89 4.33 6.90
C LEU A 123 -7.64 5.66 6.98
N ASN A 124 -7.73 6.22 8.19
CA ASN A 124 -8.05 7.63 8.35
C ASN A 124 -6.87 8.46 7.83
N GLY A 125 -6.94 8.80 6.55
CA GLY A 125 -5.90 9.52 5.82
C GLY A 125 -5.66 8.92 4.44
N GLY A 126 -5.23 9.72 3.48
CA GLY A 126 -4.84 9.19 2.17
C GLY A 126 -3.59 8.33 2.25
N PHE A 127 -3.39 7.51 1.23
CA PHE A 127 -2.15 6.77 0.99
C PHE A 127 -1.58 7.12 -0.39
N GLU A 128 -0.30 6.84 -0.60
CA GLU A 128 0.39 7.02 -1.87
C GLU A 128 0.94 5.68 -2.35
N LEU A 129 0.61 5.29 -3.57
CA LEU A 129 1.32 4.22 -4.28
C LEU A 129 2.51 4.82 -5.01
N ARG A 130 3.73 4.53 -4.53
CA ARG A 130 4.96 5.05 -5.12
C ARG A 130 5.66 3.99 -5.96
N PRO A 131 6.08 4.30 -7.20
CA PRO A 131 6.88 3.38 -7.99
C PRO A 131 8.16 2.95 -7.25
N SER A 132 8.45 1.66 -7.26
CA SER A 132 9.64 1.07 -6.63
C SER A 132 10.31 0.12 -7.62
N ASN A 133 11.44 0.56 -8.18
CA ASN A 133 12.14 -0.10 -9.29
C ASN A 133 11.25 -0.33 -10.53
N PHE A 134 10.13 0.39 -10.66
CA PHE A 134 9.24 0.24 -11.80
C PHE A 134 9.85 0.75 -13.11
N PHE A 135 10.67 1.80 -13.02
CA PHE A 135 11.34 2.44 -14.14
C PHE A 135 12.84 2.17 -14.08
N GLU A 136 13.50 2.12 -15.23
CA GLU A 136 14.96 1.99 -15.34
C GLU A 136 15.71 3.20 -14.75
N SER A 137 15.07 4.38 -14.79
CA SER A 137 15.59 5.62 -14.27
C SER A 137 14.43 6.55 -13.89
N ASN A 138 14.73 7.74 -13.36
CA ASN A 138 13.72 8.73 -13.03
C ASN A 138 12.78 9.01 -14.23
N PRO A 139 11.46 8.73 -14.13
CA PRO A 139 10.54 8.83 -15.27
C PRO A 139 10.28 10.27 -15.73
N ILE A 140 10.51 11.26 -14.87
CA ILE A 140 10.27 12.68 -15.18
C ILE A 140 11.55 13.44 -15.57
N LEU A 141 12.66 12.73 -15.80
CA LEU A 141 13.96 13.36 -16.10
C LEU A 141 13.90 14.28 -17.33
N ASN A 142 13.09 13.92 -18.34
CA ASN A 142 12.94 14.68 -19.59
C ASN A 142 11.65 15.52 -19.63
N THR A 143 10.90 15.59 -18.52
CA THR A 143 9.67 16.37 -18.46
C THR A 143 10.00 17.84 -18.35
N ARG A 144 9.50 18.64 -19.30
CA ARG A 144 9.68 20.10 -19.25
C ARG A 144 8.68 20.70 -18.26
N PRO A 145 9.09 21.65 -17.40
CA PRO A 145 8.17 22.34 -16.53
C PRO A 145 7.17 23.16 -17.35
N LEU A 146 5.95 23.31 -16.84
CA LEU A 146 4.98 24.21 -17.41
C LEU A 146 5.51 25.64 -17.32
N LYS A 147 5.34 26.41 -18.40
CA LYS A 147 5.68 27.83 -18.38
C LYS A 147 4.61 28.58 -17.58
N PRO A 148 4.99 29.50 -16.69
CA PRO A 148 4.02 30.41 -16.06
C PRO A 148 3.25 31.17 -17.16
N VAL A 149 1.94 31.26 -16.97
CA VAL A 149 1.06 32.08 -17.81
C VAL A 149 0.57 33.23 -16.95
N ASP A 150 0.82 34.46 -17.40
CA ASP A 150 0.30 35.65 -16.72
C ASP A 150 -1.22 35.69 -16.90
N LEU A 151 -1.94 35.84 -15.79
CA LEU A 151 -3.38 36.01 -15.81
C LEU A 151 -3.73 37.39 -16.39
N PRO A 152 -4.81 37.53 -17.19
CA PRO A 152 -5.23 38.81 -17.72
C PRO A 152 -5.56 39.79 -16.58
N THR A 153 -5.03 41.00 -16.68
CA THR A 153 -5.24 42.06 -15.69
C THR A 153 -6.56 42.79 -15.97
N CYS A 154 -7.46 42.84 -14.99
CA CYS A 154 -8.68 43.62 -15.08
C CYS A 154 -8.39 45.09 -14.74
N ASN A 155 -8.39 45.97 -15.74
CA ASN A 155 -8.41 47.41 -15.49
C ASN A 155 -9.87 47.85 -15.31
N ALA A 156 -10.24 48.22 -14.08
CA ALA A 156 -11.50 48.90 -13.83
C ALA A 156 -11.45 50.27 -14.54
N THR A 157 -12.19 50.40 -15.64
CA THR A 157 -12.41 51.71 -16.26
C THR A 157 -13.41 52.44 -15.37
N THR A 158 -12.95 53.40 -14.57
CA THR A 158 -13.84 54.30 -13.83
C THR A 158 -14.64 55.13 -14.83
N PRO A 159 -15.97 55.28 -14.64
CA PRO A 159 -16.87 55.96 -15.58
C PRO A 159 -16.61 57.46 -15.67
#